data_AF-A0AAW8R0H2-F1
#
_entry.id   AF-A0AAW8R0H2-F1
#
_cell.length_a   1.000
_cell.length_b   1.000
_cell.length_c   1.000
_cell.angle_alpha   90.00
_cell.angle_beta   90.00
_cell.angle_gamma   90.00
#
_symmetry.space_group_name_H-M   'P 1'
#
loop_
_entity.id
_entity.type
_entity.pdbx_description
1 polymer ?
#
loop_
_entity_poly.entity_id
_entity_poly.type
_entity_poly.pdbx_seq_one_letter_code
_entity_poly.pdbx_strand_id
1 'polypeptide(L)'
;MNKQFWILGYAGLIPFVGLPLLAFTNFLDNMLAYQYFVQYSAIILSFFGGIHWFDALQKDEASHQLYVAMLPSIVAWLSLVTLSGSILLGVLSCSFIGMLMYDKYTLKMEKHKIIAYTQLRMILTTVVVLSHLAMSLL
;
A
#
# COMPACT_ATOMS: atom_id res chain seq x y z
N MET A 1 4.31 5.04 19.72
CA MET A 1 4.71 4.01 18.73
C MET A 1 6.23 3.90 18.73
N ASN A 2 6.79 2.68 18.78
CA ASN A 2 8.25 2.48 18.79
C ASN A 2 8.88 3.03 17.49
N LYS A 3 10.12 3.54 17.54
CA LYS A 3 10.88 4.04 16.39
C LYS A 3 10.99 3.02 15.24
N GLN A 4 11.03 1.72 15.56
CA GLN A 4 11.12 0.65 14.57
C GLN A 4 9.97 0.67 13.54
N PHE A 5 8.75 1.04 13.95
CA PHE A 5 7.61 1.16 13.02
C PHE A 5 7.87 2.20 11.93
N TRP A 6 8.46 3.33 12.31
CA TRP A 6 8.79 4.41 11.38
C TRP A 6 9.91 3.99 10.44
N ILE A 7 11.00 3.43 10.98
CA ILE A 7 12.17 3.00 10.20
C ILE A 7 11.76 1.98 9.13
N LEU A 8 11.03 0.94 9.53
CA LEU A 8 10.59 -0.10 8.60
C LEU A 8 9.51 0.40 7.63
N GLY A 9 8.62 1.28 8.08
CA GLY A 9 7.64 1.94 7.22
C GLY A 9 8.31 2.73 6.09
N TYR A 10 9.33 3.53 6.41
CA TYR A 10 10.10 4.26 5.39
C TYR A 10 10.98 3.35 4.53
N ALA A 11 11.57 2.30 5.10
CA ALA A 11 12.33 1.33 4.32
C ALA A 11 11.47 0.63 3.24
N GLY A 12 10.17 0.42 3.51
CA GLY A 12 9.23 -0.07 2.52
C GLY A 12 9.01 0.85 1.31
N LEU A 13 9.42 2.13 1.36
CA LEU A 13 9.34 3.04 0.21
C LEU A 13 10.49 2.91 -0.77
N ILE A 14 11.54 2.14 -0.44
CA ILE A 14 12.75 2.04 -1.26
C ILE A 14 12.41 1.62 -2.70
N PRO A 15 11.62 0.55 -2.97
CA PRO A 15 11.31 0.19 -4.35
C PRO A 15 10.34 1.16 -5.03
N PHE A 16 9.43 1.79 -4.26
CA PHE A 16 8.50 2.78 -4.81
C PHE A 16 9.22 4.00 -5.35
N VAL A 17 10.27 4.48 -4.69
CA VAL A 17 11.06 5.63 -5.15
C VAL A 17 12.16 5.18 -6.12
N GLY A 18 12.81 4.05 -5.84
CA GLY A 18 13.95 3.56 -6.62
C GLY A 18 13.58 3.15 -8.04
N LEU A 19 12.48 2.42 -8.24
CA LEU A 19 12.12 1.91 -9.58
C LEU A 19 11.76 3.02 -10.58
N PRO A 20 10.96 4.05 -10.23
CA PRO A 20 10.76 5.20 -11.12
C PRO A 20 12.08 5.92 -11.42
N LEU A 21 12.93 6.16 -10.40
CA LEU A 21 14.21 6.84 -10.62
C LEU A 21 15.11 6.08 -11.60
N LEU A 22 15.21 4.76 -11.45
CA LEU A 22 16.00 3.91 -12.35
C LEU A 22 15.45 3.92 -13.78
N ALA A 23 14.13 3.96 -13.95
CA ALA A 23 13.49 4.07 -15.26
C ALA A 23 13.74 5.43 -15.92
N PHE A 24 13.49 6.55 -15.22
CA PHE A 24 13.71 7.92 -15.74
C PHE A 24 15.17 8.20 -16.10
N THR A 25 16.11 7.51 -15.45
CA THR A 25 17.55 7.64 -15.71
C THR A 25 18.05 6.62 -16.74
N ASN A 26 17.16 5.81 -17.33
CA ASN A 26 17.46 4.74 -18.29
C ASN A 26 18.46 3.69 -17.77
N PHE A 27 18.63 3.55 -16.44
CA PHE A 27 19.42 2.48 -15.84
C PHE A 27 18.68 1.15 -15.81
N LEU A 28 17.34 1.19 -15.88
CA LEU A 28 16.48 0.02 -15.98
C LEU A 28 15.48 0.23 -17.11
N ASP A 29 15.25 -0.80 -17.91
CA ASP A 29 14.22 -0.80 -18.96
C ASP A 29 12.85 -0.44 -18.38
N ASN A 30 12.10 0.43 -19.06
CA ASN A 30 10.83 0.96 -18.56
C ASN A 30 9.79 -0.16 -18.34
N MET A 31 9.75 -1.18 -19.19
CA MET A 31 8.81 -2.29 -19.04
C MET A 31 9.18 -3.15 -17.83
N LEU A 32 10.46 -3.44 -17.62
CA LEU A 32 10.92 -4.15 -16.42
C LEU A 32 10.69 -3.35 -15.14
N ALA A 33 11.02 -2.05 -15.14
CA ALA A 33 10.76 -1.17 -14.00
C ALA A 33 9.28 -1.13 -13.64
N TYR A 34 8.41 -1.00 -14.66
CA TYR A 34 6.96 -1.06 -14.50
C TYR A 34 6.52 -2.40 -13.89
N GLN A 35 6.97 -3.53 -14.43
CA GLN A 35 6.61 -4.85 -13.94
C GLN A 35 7.01 -5.05 -12.46
N TYR A 36 8.25 -4.72 -12.10
CA TYR A 36 8.72 -4.82 -10.72
C TYR A 36 7.96 -3.88 -9.79
N PHE A 37 7.61 -2.68 -10.28
CA PHE A 37 6.88 -1.69 -9.51
C PHE A 37 5.47 -2.17 -9.17
N VAL A 38 4.70 -2.63 -10.16
CA VAL A 38 3.32 -3.09 -9.92
C VAL A 38 3.28 -4.36 -9.07
N GLN A 39 4.25 -5.27 -9.23
CA GLN A 39 4.36 -6.47 -8.40
C GLN A 39 4.65 -6.11 -6.94
N TYR A 40 5.63 -5.23 -6.69
CA TYR A 40 5.95 -4.78 -5.34
C TYR A 40 4.77 -4.01 -4.72
N SER A 41 4.12 -3.15 -5.50
CA SER A 41 2.94 -2.40 -5.09
C SER A 41 1.81 -3.32 -4.63
N ALA A 42 1.53 -4.38 -5.40
CA ALA A 42 0.55 -5.40 -5.04
C ALA A 42 0.89 -6.13 -3.74
N ILE A 43 2.17 -6.49 -3.53
CA ILE A 43 2.64 -7.16 -2.30
C ILE A 43 2.41 -6.26 -1.08
N ILE A 44 2.80 -4.98 -1.16
CA ILE A 44 2.64 -4.03 -0.06
C ILE A 44 1.15 -3.73 0.20
N LEU A 45 0.33 -3.59 -0.84
CA LEU A 45 -1.11 -3.41 -0.68
C LEU A 45 -1.74 -4.60 0.08
N SER A 46 -1.34 -5.82 -0.27
CA SER A 46 -1.79 -7.07 0.37
C SER A 46 -1.44 -7.12 1.87
N PHE A 47 -0.34 -6.49 2.29
CA PHE A 47 0.08 -6.46 3.68
C PHE A 47 -0.89 -5.70 4.61
N PHE A 48 -1.59 -4.67 4.11
CA PHE A 48 -2.46 -3.84 4.97
C PHE A 48 -3.70 -4.57 5.47
N GLY A 49 -4.12 -5.66 4.84
CA GLY A 49 -5.20 -6.48 5.37
C GLY A 49 -4.88 -7.06 6.75
N GLY A 50 -3.60 -7.31 7.04
CA GLY A 50 -3.15 -8.00 8.25
C GLY A 50 -3.49 -7.28 9.56
N ILE A 51 -3.47 -5.94 9.58
CA ILE A 51 -3.78 -5.18 10.81
C ILE A 51 -5.26 -5.33 11.21
N HIS A 52 -6.15 -5.41 10.23
CA HIS A 52 -7.59 -5.61 10.46
C HIS A 52 -7.91 -7.03 10.91
N TRP A 53 -7.23 -8.01 10.32
CA TRP A 53 -7.34 -9.40 10.78
C TRP A 53 -6.85 -9.54 12.23
N PHE A 54 -5.71 -8.91 12.56
CA PHE A 54 -5.16 -8.89 13.92
C PHE A 54 -6.06 -8.14 14.92
N ASP A 55 -6.64 -7.01 14.54
CA ASP A 55 -7.58 -6.25 15.39
C ASP A 55 -8.86 -7.06 15.69
N ALA A 56 -9.40 -7.76 14.68
CA ALA A 56 -10.54 -8.65 14.85
C ALA A 56 -10.20 -9.85 15.76
N LEU A 57 -9.02 -10.47 15.56
CA LEU A 57 -8.55 -11.59 16.37
C LEU A 57 -8.41 -11.22 17.86
N GLN A 58 -7.81 -10.05 18.17
CA GLN A 58 -7.65 -9.61 19.55
C GLN A 58 -8.98 -9.41 20.29
N LYS A 59 -10.06 -9.16 19.56
CA LYS A 59 -11.40 -8.91 20.11
C LYS A 59 -12.30 -10.14 20.07
N ASP A 60 -11.85 -11.22 19.43
CA ASP A 60 -12.65 -12.41 19.13
C ASP A 60 -14.00 -12.04 18.47
N GLU A 61 -13.97 -11.05 17.56
CA GLU A 61 -15.17 -10.46 16.94
C GLU A 61 -15.17 -10.77 15.43
N ALA A 62 -16.15 -11.56 14.99
CA ALA A 62 -16.41 -11.78 13.56
C ALA A 62 -17.03 -10.52 12.92
N SER A 63 -16.18 -9.51 12.69
CA SER A 63 -16.60 -8.21 12.17
C SER A 63 -16.28 -8.05 10.69
N HIS A 64 -16.86 -7.02 10.08
CA HIS A 64 -16.59 -6.64 8.69
C HIS A 64 -15.09 -6.46 8.35
N GLN A 65 -14.24 -6.22 9.36
CA GLN A 65 -12.79 -6.14 9.21
C GLN A 65 -12.15 -7.42 8.66
N LEU A 66 -12.71 -8.60 8.93
CA LEU A 66 -12.19 -9.87 8.40
C LEU A 66 -12.32 -9.94 6.88
N TYR A 67 -13.43 -9.45 6.32
CA TYR A 67 -13.60 -9.40 4.88
C TYR A 67 -12.68 -8.34 4.26
N VAL A 68 -12.59 -7.17 4.89
CA VAL A 68 -11.70 -6.10 4.41
C VAL A 68 -10.22 -6.50 4.51
N ALA A 69 -9.84 -7.36 5.46
CA ALA A 69 -8.50 -7.92 5.52
C ALA A 69 -8.11 -8.71 4.26
N MET A 70 -9.08 -9.31 3.57
CA MET A 70 -8.84 -10.08 2.34
C MET A 70 -8.87 -9.21 1.08
N LEU A 71 -9.63 -8.11 1.09
CA LEU A 71 -9.90 -7.29 -0.08
C LEU A 71 -8.63 -6.75 -0.77
N PRO A 72 -7.63 -6.17 -0.07
CA PRO A 72 -6.43 -5.63 -0.71
C PRO A 72 -5.69 -6.66 -1.55
N SER A 73 -5.53 -7.88 -1.05
CA SER A 73 -4.84 -8.96 -1.75
C SER A 73 -5.59 -9.42 -2.99
N ILE A 74 -6.92 -9.56 -2.88
CA ILE A 74 -7.77 -9.96 -4.01
C ILE A 74 -7.76 -8.87 -5.09
N VAL A 75 -7.95 -7.61 -4.71
CA VAL A 75 -7.94 -6.46 -5.62
C VAL A 75 -6.58 -6.33 -6.30
N ALA A 76 -5.48 -6.43 -5.54
CA ALA A 76 -4.14 -6.36 -6.08
C ALA A 76 -3.87 -7.46 -7.10
N TRP A 77 -4.17 -8.72 -6.75
CA TRP A 77 -3.97 -9.86 -7.63
C TRP A 77 -4.81 -9.76 -8.91
N LEU A 78 -6.12 -9.51 -8.79
CA LEU A 78 -7.01 -9.34 -9.95
C LEU A 78 -6.54 -8.21 -10.85
N SER A 79 -6.09 -7.10 -10.28
CA SER A 79 -5.57 -5.97 -11.05
C SER A 79 -4.34 -6.39 -11.86
N LEU A 80 -3.39 -7.13 -11.25
CA LEU A 80 -2.20 -7.61 -11.96
C LEU A 80 -2.52 -8.55 -13.13
N VAL A 81 -3.55 -9.39 -13.00
CA VAL A 81 -3.88 -10.39 -14.04
C VAL A 81 -4.85 -9.88 -15.11
N THR A 82 -5.62 -8.81 -14.86
CA THR A 82 -6.64 -8.30 -15.79
C THR A 82 -6.37 -6.92 -16.34
N LEU A 83 -5.56 -6.10 -15.67
CA LEU A 83 -5.32 -4.70 -16.02
C LEU A 83 -3.87 -4.47 -16.49
N SER A 84 -3.66 -3.38 -17.21
CA SER A 84 -2.34 -2.94 -17.65
C SER A 84 -2.27 -1.42 -17.76
N GLY A 85 -1.05 -0.90 -17.95
CA GLY A 85 -0.75 0.52 -18.07
C GLY A 85 -1.28 1.37 -16.90
N SER A 86 -1.69 2.59 -17.19
CA SER A 86 -2.11 3.58 -16.18
C SER A 86 -3.38 3.16 -15.43
N ILE A 87 -4.22 2.28 -16.00
CA ILE A 87 -5.42 1.78 -15.31
C ILE A 87 -5.01 0.90 -14.12
N LEU A 88 -4.05 -0.01 -14.31
CA LEU A 88 -3.51 -0.84 -13.23
C LEU A 88 -2.92 0.03 -12.11
N LEU A 89 -2.06 1.00 -12.46
CA LEU A 89 -1.47 1.93 -11.50
C LEU A 89 -2.53 2.75 -10.74
N GLY A 90 -3.59 3.19 -11.43
CA GLY A 90 -4.71 3.91 -10.85
C GLY A 90 -5.49 3.08 -9.83
N VAL A 91 -5.84 1.84 -10.17
CA VAL A 91 -6.57 0.94 -9.27
C VAL A 91 -5.75 0.63 -8.01
N LEU A 92 -4.45 0.33 -8.16
CA LEU A 92 -3.58 0.13 -7.00
C LEU A 92 -3.52 1.39 -6.13
N SER A 93 -3.27 2.57 -6.73
CA SER A 93 -3.21 3.86 -6.02
C SER A 93 -4.49 4.17 -5.23
N CYS A 94 -5.65 4.03 -5.87
CA CYS A 94 -6.94 4.23 -5.23
C CYS A 94 -7.15 3.25 -4.07
N SER A 95 -6.66 2.01 -4.20
CA SER A 95 -6.76 0.99 -3.16
C SER A 95 -5.89 1.32 -1.93
N PHE A 96 -4.69 1.89 -2.12
CA PHE A 96 -3.86 2.41 -1.01
C PHE A 96 -4.57 3.53 -0.24
N ILE A 97 -5.19 4.47 -0.96
CA ILE A 97 -5.96 5.57 -0.37
C ILE A 97 -7.19 5.01 0.38
N GLY A 98 -7.93 4.10 -0.25
CA GLY A 98 -9.09 3.45 0.34
C GLY A 98 -8.75 2.73 1.65
N MET A 99 -7.64 1.98 1.68
CA MET A 99 -7.17 1.33 2.90
C MET A 99 -6.76 2.33 3.98
N LEU A 100 -6.06 3.41 3.63
CA LEU A 100 -5.73 4.47 4.59
C LEU A 100 -6.97 5.14 5.20
N MET A 101 -8.01 5.38 4.38
CA MET A 101 -9.28 5.91 4.88
C MET A 101 -9.94 4.90 5.81
N TYR A 102 -10.03 3.63 5.41
CA TYR A 102 -10.65 2.58 6.22
C TYR A 102 -9.90 2.36 7.54
N ASP A 103 -8.57 2.32 7.52
CA ASP A 103 -7.69 2.26 8.69
C ASP A 103 -8.08 3.34 9.72
N LYS A 104 -8.21 4.58 9.27
CA LYS A 104 -8.50 5.76 10.13
C LYS A 104 -9.84 5.66 10.84
N TYR A 105 -10.86 5.10 10.20
CA TYR A 105 -12.23 5.08 10.74
C TYR A 105 -12.59 3.79 11.48
N THR A 106 -11.92 2.68 11.18
CA THR A 106 -12.37 1.36 11.66
C THR A 106 -11.46 0.76 12.74
N LEU A 107 -10.15 1.07 12.75
CA LEU A 107 -9.24 0.50 13.74
C LEU A 107 -9.64 0.96 15.15
N LYS A 108 -10.03 0.01 16.01
CA LYS A 108 -10.38 0.31 17.41
C LYS A 108 -9.19 0.01 18.31
N MET A 109 -8.25 0.95 18.38
CA MET A 109 -7.09 0.96 19.28
C MET A 109 -7.11 2.21 20.17
N GLU A 110 -6.16 2.33 21.11
CA GLU A 110 -5.96 3.56 21.88
C GLU A 110 -5.73 4.77 20.95
N LYS A 111 -6.41 5.89 21.22
CA LYS A 111 -6.43 7.09 20.35
C LYS A 111 -5.04 7.55 19.93
N HIS A 112 -4.06 7.53 20.84
CA HIS A 112 -2.70 7.96 20.53
C HIS A 112 -1.97 7.02 19.55
N LYS A 113 -2.27 5.71 19.57
CA LYS A 113 -1.73 4.73 18.62
C LYS A 113 -2.33 4.90 17.24
N ILE A 114 -3.65 5.10 17.16
CA ILE A 114 -4.36 5.37 15.90
C ILE A 114 -3.77 6.62 15.24
N ILE A 115 -3.65 7.72 15.97
CA ILE A 115 -3.11 8.98 15.41
C ILE A 115 -1.70 8.77 14.85
N ALA A 116 -0.80 8.13 15.62
CA ALA A 116 0.57 7.89 15.16
C ALA A 116 0.64 6.95 13.94
N TYR A 117 -0.18 5.89 13.92
CA TYR A 117 -0.27 4.96 12.80
C TYR A 117 -0.81 5.66 11.55
N THR A 118 -1.92 6.39 11.66
CA THR A 118 -2.52 7.14 10.54
C THR A 118 -1.55 8.22 10.02
N GLN A 119 -0.81 8.91 10.88
CA GLN A 119 0.22 9.87 10.44
C GLN A 119 1.32 9.21 9.61
N LEU A 120 1.85 8.08 10.07
CA LEU A 120 2.81 7.30 9.29
C LEU A 120 2.21 6.89 7.95
N ARG A 121 1.02 6.29 7.96
CA ARG A 121 0.33 5.81 6.75
C ARG A 121 0.04 6.93 5.76
N MET A 122 -0.36 8.12 6.22
CA MET A 122 -0.54 9.29 5.36
C MET A 122 0.74 9.60 4.57
N ILE A 123 1.89 9.69 5.24
CA ILE A 123 3.17 9.99 4.59
C ILE A 123 3.53 8.89 3.58
N LEU A 124 3.46 7.62 4.01
CA LEU A 124 3.82 6.49 3.15
C LEU A 124 2.90 6.42 1.92
N THR A 125 1.59 6.49 2.11
CA THR A 125 0.61 6.44 1.01
C THR A 125 0.77 7.61 0.05
N THR A 126 1.06 8.83 0.54
CA THR A 126 1.36 9.96 -0.33
C THR A 126 2.56 9.68 -1.23
N VAL A 127 3.67 9.19 -0.68
CA VAL A 127 4.85 8.85 -1.48
C VAL A 127 4.54 7.74 -2.49
N VAL A 128 3.81 6.70 -2.07
CA VAL A 128 3.37 5.61 -2.95
C VAL A 128 2.53 6.13 -4.11
N VAL A 129 1.53 6.97 -3.86
CA VAL A 129 0.63 7.51 -4.90
C VAL A 129 1.40 8.41 -5.88
N LEU A 130 2.30 9.26 -5.37
CA LEU A 130 3.17 10.06 -6.22
C LEU A 130 4.10 9.20 -7.07
N SER A 131 4.58 8.08 -6.53
CA SER A 131 5.41 7.13 -7.27
C SER A 131 4.61 6.40 -8.36
N HIS A 132 3.35 6.05 -8.12
CA HIS A 132 2.47 5.51 -9.16
C HIS A 132 2.21 6.53 -10.27
N LEU A 133 1.98 7.80 -9.90
CA LEU A 133 1.86 8.88 -10.87
C LEU A 133 3.14 9.01 -11.71
N ALA A 134 4.32 9.01 -11.07
CA ALA A 134 5.60 9.06 -11.76
C ALA A 134 5.76 7.89 -12.75
N MET A 135 5.43 6.66 -12.35
CA MET A 135 5.45 5.51 -13.25
C MET A 135 4.47 5.61 -14.42
N SER A 136 3.34 6.30 -14.24
CA SER A 136 2.35 6.49 -15.30
C SER A 136 2.75 7.50 -16.38
N LEU A 137 3.85 8.24 -16.15
CA LEU A 137 4.41 9.22 -17.08
C LEU A 137 5.54 8.66 -17.96
N LEU A 138 5.97 7.42 -17.71
CA LEU A 138 6.95 6.67 -18.52
C LEU A 138 6.25 5.98 -19.70
#